data_AF-A0A2V9SK07-F1
#
_entry.id   AF-A0A2V9SK07-F1
#
_cell.length_a   1.000
_cell.length_b   1.000
_cell.length_c   1.000
_cell.angle_alpha   90.00
_cell.angle_beta   90.00
_cell.angle_gamma   90.00
#
_symmetry.space_group_name_H-M   'P 1'
#
loop_
_entity.id
_entity.type
_entity.pdbx_description
1 polymer ?
#
loop_
_entity_poly.entity_id
_entity_poly.type
_entity_poly.pdbx_seq_one_letter_code
_entity_poly.pdbx_strand_id
1 'polypeptide(L)'
;NDRPDSTISSIVPSRDQWKNGWSDTSMFSPPCLGCASNLGRNTFVGPGAWYADMTLAKVFKFTERVNLKFEGQAFNVFNRANFILATAGGGAHNKITDGKFGQAAGTLNARNLQLGLKLSF
;
A
#
# COMPACT_ATOMS: atom_id res chain seq x y z
N ASN A 1 -9.45 -24.36 -6.76
CA ASN A 1 -9.71 -23.14 -5.94
C ASN A 1 -9.13 -23.48 -4.58
N ASP A 2 -7.80 -23.48 -4.50
CA ASP A 2 -7.06 -24.30 -3.51
C ASP A 2 -6.70 -23.45 -2.30
N ARG A 3 -7.72 -22.88 -1.65
CA ARG A 3 -7.52 -22.22 -0.36
C ARG A 3 -7.42 -23.29 0.73
N PRO A 4 -6.62 -23.07 1.78
CA PRO A 4 -6.60 -23.92 2.96
C PRO A 4 -7.87 -23.73 3.78
N ASP A 5 -8.16 -24.66 4.68
CA ASP A 5 -9.02 -24.39 5.83
C ASP A 5 -8.27 -23.52 6.85
N SER A 6 -9.04 -22.80 7.66
CA SER A 6 -8.59 -21.84 8.66
C SER A 6 -9.38 -22.01 9.94
N THR A 7 -8.69 -21.89 11.07
CA THR A 7 -9.30 -21.80 12.41
C THR A 7 -9.77 -20.38 12.75
N ILE A 8 -9.34 -19.38 11.98
CA ILE A 8 -9.73 -17.98 12.11
C ILE A 8 -10.65 -17.54 10.97
N SER A 9 -11.59 -16.65 11.28
CA SER A 9 -12.53 -16.06 10.30
C SER A 9 -12.07 -14.69 9.79
N SER A 10 -11.29 -13.95 10.57
CA SER A 10 -10.70 -12.65 10.22
C SER A 10 -9.49 -12.34 11.09
N ILE A 11 -8.52 -11.61 10.53
CA ILE A 11 -7.41 -11.03 11.27
C ILE A 11 -7.13 -9.62 10.74
N VAL A 12 -6.82 -8.71 11.66
CA VAL A 12 -6.43 -7.32 11.38
C VAL A 12 -5.04 -7.08 11.98
N PRO A 13 -3.96 -7.55 11.31
CA PRO A 13 -2.61 -7.35 11.80
C PRO A 13 -2.25 -5.86 11.86
N SER A 14 -1.45 -5.49 12.85
CA SER A 14 -0.92 -4.14 12.99
C SER A 14 0.02 -3.78 11.84
N ARG A 15 0.33 -2.48 11.69
CA ARG A 15 1.28 -1.99 10.69
C ARG A 15 2.67 -2.65 10.82
N ASP A 16 3.13 -2.88 12.05
CA ASP A 16 4.42 -3.53 12.30
C ASP A 16 4.38 -5.01 11.93
N GLN A 17 3.24 -5.68 12.17
CA GLN A 17 3.08 -7.06 11.76
C GLN A 17 2.98 -7.18 10.23
N TRP A 18 2.42 -6.20 9.51
CA TRP A 18 2.49 -6.17 8.04
C TRP A 18 3.89 -5.90 7.49
N LYS A 19 4.74 -5.19 8.25
CA LYS A 19 6.14 -4.92 7.87
C LYS A 19 7.04 -6.13 8.10
N ASN A 20 6.91 -6.78 9.25
CA ASN A 20 7.84 -7.81 9.71
C ASN A 20 7.29 -9.25 9.58
N GLY A 21 5.98 -9.38 9.34
CA GLY A 21 5.27 -10.65 9.24
C GLY A 21 4.31 -10.83 10.41
N TRP A 22 3.09 -11.26 10.10
CA TRP A 22 2.05 -11.54 11.10
C TRP A 22 1.69 -13.02 11.20
N SER A 23 2.19 -13.85 10.29
CA SER A 23 1.64 -15.19 10.11
C SER A 23 2.31 -16.23 11.01
N ASP A 24 1.46 -16.90 11.79
CA ASP A 24 1.69 -18.29 12.17
C ASP A 24 0.92 -19.14 11.18
N THR A 25 1.55 -20.16 10.59
CA THR A 25 0.89 -21.04 9.62
C THR A 25 0.06 -22.13 10.30
N SER A 26 0.21 -22.31 11.63
CA SER A 26 -0.51 -23.31 12.43
C SER A 26 -2.05 -23.17 12.36
N MET A 27 -2.55 -21.98 12.02
CA MET A 27 -3.97 -21.71 11.87
C MET A 27 -4.59 -22.27 10.59
N PHE A 28 -3.77 -22.78 9.66
CA PHE A 28 -4.21 -23.31 8.38
C PHE A 28 -4.03 -24.82 8.27
N SER A 29 -4.99 -25.48 7.63
CA SER A 29 -4.95 -26.92 7.35
C SER A 29 -5.41 -27.22 5.91
N PRO A 30 -4.99 -28.34 5.30
CA PRO A 30 -5.54 -28.75 4.01
C PRO A 30 -7.02 -29.13 4.16
N PRO A 31 -7.90 -28.70 3.23
CA PRO A 31 -9.29 -29.16 3.23
C PRO A 31 -9.39 -30.64 2.88
N CYS A 32 -10.51 -31.28 3.26
CA CYS A 32 -10.77 -32.66 2.86
C CYS A 32 -10.85 -32.81 1.33
N LEU A 33 -10.52 -34.01 0.82
CA LEU A 33 -10.48 -34.26 -0.61
C LEU A 33 -11.86 -34.04 -1.24
N GLY A 34 -11.95 -33.09 -2.19
CA GLY A 34 -13.20 -32.71 -2.85
C GLY A 34 -14.05 -31.70 -2.07
N CYS A 35 -13.64 -31.29 -0.88
CA CYS A 35 -14.31 -30.29 -0.08
C CYS A 35 -13.94 -28.86 -0.49
N ALA A 36 -14.88 -27.93 -0.37
CA ALA A 36 -14.57 -26.52 -0.43
C ALA A 36 -13.88 -26.07 0.87
N SER A 37 -12.91 -25.18 0.77
CA SER A 37 -12.26 -24.61 1.95
C SER A 37 -13.17 -23.65 2.71
N ASN A 38 -12.96 -23.54 4.02
CA ASN A 38 -13.70 -22.62 4.90
C ASN A 38 -13.07 -21.21 4.98
N LEU A 39 -11.91 -20.98 4.35
CA LEU A 39 -11.22 -19.68 4.40
C LEU A 39 -11.95 -18.66 3.53
N GLY A 40 -12.55 -17.67 4.19
CA GLY A 40 -13.29 -16.58 3.56
C GLY A 40 -12.44 -15.70 2.63
N ARG A 41 -13.12 -14.95 1.76
CA ARG A 41 -12.48 -13.82 1.08
C ARG A 41 -12.26 -12.69 2.08
N ASN A 42 -11.19 -11.93 1.91
CA ASN A 42 -10.87 -10.75 2.74
C ASN A 42 -10.64 -11.08 4.24
N THR A 43 -10.23 -12.32 4.57
CA THR A 43 -9.85 -12.70 5.95
C THR A 43 -8.65 -11.89 6.46
N PHE A 44 -7.73 -11.50 5.57
CA PHE A 44 -6.54 -10.72 5.90
C PHE A 44 -6.77 -9.26 5.52
N VAL A 45 -6.89 -8.39 6.54
CA VAL A 45 -7.12 -6.96 6.33
C VAL A 45 -5.84 -6.18 6.62
N GLY A 46 -5.44 -5.37 5.64
CA GLY A 46 -4.29 -4.47 5.76
C GLY A 46 -4.57 -3.24 6.61
N PRO A 47 -3.53 -2.59 7.15
CA PRO A 47 -3.68 -1.29 7.78
C PRO A 47 -4.14 -0.26 6.74
N GLY A 48 -4.91 0.74 7.19
CA GLY A 48 -5.39 1.81 6.32
C GLY A 48 -4.27 2.55 5.60
N ALA A 49 -4.47 2.79 4.30
CA ALA A 49 -3.63 3.69 3.51
C ALA A 49 -3.99 5.15 3.83
N TRP A 50 -2.98 6.02 3.82
CA TRP A 50 -3.17 7.45 4.07
C TRP A 50 -2.13 8.26 3.32
N TYR A 51 -2.60 9.32 2.69
CA TYR A 51 -1.83 10.23 1.85
C TYR A 51 -2.16 11.66 2.23
N ALA A 52 -1.16 12.52 2.17
CA ALA A 52 -1.35 13.96 2.21
C ALA A 52 -0.49 14.55 1.10
N ASP A 53 -1.17 15.19 0.15
CA ASP A 53 -0.55 15.80 -1.01
C ASP A 53 -0.72 17.31 -0.89
N MET A 54 0.32 18.06 -1.25
CA MET A 54 0.37 19.51 -1.09
C MET A 54 0.93 20.17 -2.34
N THR A 55 0.28 21.24 -2.78
CA THR A 55 0.78 22.10 -3.85
C THR A 55 0.88 23.52 -3.35
N LEU A 56 2.03 24.15 -3.57
CA LEU A 56 2.27 25.57 -3.31
C LEU A 56 2.61 26.27 -4.61
N ALA A 57 1.88 27.33 -4.95
CA ALA A 57 2.14 28.12 -6.14
C ALA A 57 2.24 29.61 -5.80
N LYS A 58 3.17 30.31 -6.46
CA LYS A 58 3.34 31.75 -6.35
C LYS A 58 3.61 32.35 -7.73
N VAL A 59 2.92 33.45 -8.04
CA VAL A 59 3.19 34.25 -9.23
C VAL A 59 3.99 35.47 -8.84
N PHE A 60 5.15 35.63 -9.45
CA PHE A 60 5.98 36.83 -9.39
C PHE A 60 5.67 37.68 -10.62
N LYS A 61 5.18 38.91 -10.39
CA LYS A 61 4.96 39.89 -11.44
C LYS A 61 6.22 40.73 -11.59
N PHE A 62 6.91 40.62 -12.72
CA PHE A 62 8.09 41.45 -12.98
C PHE A 62 7.70 42.74 -13.69
N THR A 63 6.80 42.66 -14.67
CA THR A 63 6.21 43.82 -15.37
C THR A 63 4.72 43.58 -15.59
N GLU A 64 4.03 44.50 -16.27
CA GLU A 64 2.61 44.35 -16.63
C GLU A 64 2.36 43.16 -17.57
N ARG A 65 3.35 42.78 -18.38
CA ARG A 65 3.24 41.68 -19.37
C ARG A 65 3.99 40.43 -18.92
N VAL A 66 5.10 40.59 -18.19
CA VAL A 66 5.99 39.48 -17.81
C VAL A 66 5.68 38.96 -16.41
N ASN A 67 5.26 37.69 -16.35
CA ASN A 67 4.93 36.98 -15.13
C ASN A 67 5.70 35.65 -15.04
N LEU A 68 6.17 35.31 -13.85
CA LEU A 68 6.78 34.01 -13.55
C LEU A 68 5.98 33.30 -12.48
N LYS A 69 5.41 32.14 -12.84
CA LYS A 69 4.77 31.23 -11.88
C LYS A 69 5.78 30.19 -11.42
N PHE A 70 5.99 30.11 -10.12
CA PHE A 70 6.65 29.00 -9.45
C PHE A 70 5.59 28.09 -8.83
N GLU A 71 5.73 26.79 -9.02
CA GLU A 71 4.86 25.78 -8.43
C GLU A 71 5.70 24.64 -7.86
N GLY A 72 5.45 24.27 -6.61
CA GLY A 72 6.00 23.08 -5.96
C GLY A 72 4.89 22.12 -5.59
N GLN A 73 5.01 20.87 -5.99
CA GLN A 73 4.08 19.79 -5.66
C GLN A 73 4.79 18.75 -4.81
N ALA A 74 4.14 18.29 -3.75
CA ALA A 74 4.62 17.25 -2.85
C ALA A 74 3.55 16.17 -2.72
N PHE A 75 3.82 14.98 -3.22
CA PHE A 75 2.98 13.80 -3.02
C PHE A 75 3.49 13.00 -1.83
N ASN A 76 2.59 12.49 -0.99
CA ASN A 76 2.93 11.82 0.25
C ASN A 76 3.89 12.67 1.11
N VAL A 77 3.49 13.89 1.46
CA VAL A 77 4.35 14.91 2.09
C VAL A 77 4.98 14.43 3.41
N PHE A 78 4.26 13.61 4.19
CA PHE A 78 4.75 13.00 5.43
C PHE A 78 5.56 11.71 5.22
N ASN A 79 5.77 11.29 3.96
CA ASN A 79 6.49 10.09 3.58
C ASN A 79 6.00 8.82 4.31
N ARG A 80 4.66 8.68 4.47
CA ARG A 80 4.07 7.52 5.14
C ARG A 80 4.16 6.30 4.23
N ALA A 81 4.70 5.20 4.75
CA ALA A 81 4.69 3.93 4.04
C ALA A 81 3.25 3.37 3.96
N ASN A 82 2.71 3.27 2.74
CA ASN A 82 1.44 2.61 2.48
C ASN A 82 1.75 1.24 1.88
N PHE A 83 1.28 0.16 2.49
CA PHE A 83 1.68 -1.19 2.09
C PHE A 83 0.91 -1.67 0.85
N ILE A 84 1.61 -2.37 -0.04
CA ILE A 84 0.97 -3.17 -1.08
C ILE A 84 0.47 -4.43 -0.40
N LEU A 85 -0.84 -4.52 -0.27
CA LEU A 85 -1.49 -5.70 0.27
C LEU A 85 -1.36 -6.86 -0.70
N ALA A 86 -1.53 -8.04 -0.13
CA ALA A 86 -1.29 -9.29 -0.80
C ALA A 86 -2.43 -9.59 -1.82
N THR A 87 -2.44 -8.88 -2.93
CA THR A 87 -3.41 -9.05 -4.04
C THR A 87 -2.83 -9.95 -5.12
N ALA A 88 -3.69 -10.72 -5.80
CA ALA A 88 -3.29 -11.55 -6.94
C ALA A 88 -2.55 -10.71 -8.00
N GLY A 89 -1.35 -11.14 -8.39
CA GLY A 89 -0.49 -10.45 -9.37
C GLY A 89 0.47 -9.38 -8.81
N GLY A 90 0.39 -9.04 -7.51
CA GLY A 90 1.12 -7.91 -6.92
C GLY A 90 2.34 -8.25 -6.06
N GLY A 91 3.09 -9.33 -6.34
CA GLY A 91 4.26 -9.73 -5.53
C GLY A 91 3.90 -10.21 -4.11
N ALA A 92 2.64 -10.59 -3.91
CA ALA A 92 2.05 -10.95 -2.63
C ALA A 92 2.63 -12.21 -1.99
N HIS A 93 3.05 -12.13 -0.72
CA HIS A 93 3.46 -13.27 0.09
C HIS A 93 2.25 -14.06 0.64
N ASN A 94 1.43 -14.58 -0.28
CA ASN A 94 0.17 -15.28 0.01
C ASN A 94 0.29 -16.81 0.06
N LYS A 95 1.46 -17.36 -0.29
CA LYS A 95 1.68 -18.80 -0.22
C LYS A 95 2.11 -19.15 1.20
N ILE A 96 1.41 -20.06 1.87
CA ILE A 96 1.74 -20.51 3.23
C ILE A 96 3.16 -21.05 3.34
N THR A 97 3.70 -21.62 2.26
CA THR A 97 5.08 -22.12 2.21
C THR A 97 6.12 -21.04 1.87
N ASP A 98 5.73 -19.78 1.72
CA ASP A 98 6.66 -18.66 1.51
C ASP A 98 7.22 -18.24 2.87
N GLY A 99 8.55 -18.10 3.00
CA GLY A 99 9.19 -17.63 4.23
C GLY A 99 8.81 -16.19 4.60
N LYS A 100 8.21 -15.44 3.67
CA LYS A 100 7.66 -14.10 3.90
C LYS A 100 6.14 -14.09 4.05
N PHE A 101 5.49 -15.26 4.21
CA PHE A 101 4.04 -15.35 4.33
C PHE A 101 3.51 -14.37 5.39
N GLY A 102 2.45 -13.62 5.04
CA GLY A 102 1.91 -12.58 5.91
C GLY A 102 2.77 -11.32 6.02
N GLN A 103 3.75 -11.09 5.15
CA GLN A 103 4.41 -9.79 4.99
C GLN A 103 3.82 -9.02 3.80
N ALA A 104 3.86 -7.69 3.88
CA ALA A 104 3.57 -6.85 2.73
C ALA A 104 4.59 -7.11 1.60
N ALA A 105 4.10 -7.16 0.35
CA ALA A 105 4.96 -7.34 -0.83
C ALA A 105 5.91 -6.16 -1.04
N GLY A 106 5.53 -4.99 -0.54
CA GLY A 106 6.27 -3.75 -0.67
C GLY A 106 5.40 -2.58 -0.22
N THR A 107 5.78 -1.38 -0.69
CA THR A 107 5.05 -0.15 -0.40
C THR A 107 4.62 0.54 -1.70
N LEU A 108 3.49 1.22 -1.65
CA LEU A 108 3.08 2.22 -2.63
C LEU A 108 4.06 3.41 -2.61
N ASN A 109 3.84 4.36 -3.52
CA ASN A 109 4.76 5.46 -3.78
C ASN A 109 5.20 6.20 -2.49
N ALA A 110 6.52 6.30 -2.33
CA ALA A 110 7.15 7.16 -1.34
C ALA A 110 6.95 8.63 -1.70
N ARG A 111 7.45 9.54 -0.85
CA ARG A 111 7.36 10.98 -1.09
C ARG A 111 7.98 11.36 -2.43
N ASN A 112 7.24 12.11 -3.23
CA ASN A 112 7.71 12.66 -4.50
C ASN A 112 7.54 14.17 -4.50
N LEU A 113 8.59 14.90 -4.87
CA LEU A 113 8.60 16.35 -4.96
C LEU A 113 8.82 16.77 -6.41
N GLN A 114 8.03 17.70 -6.90
CA GLN A 114 8.12 18.25 -8.25
C GLN A 114 8.13 19.76 -8.18
N LEU A 115 8.97 20.37 -9.03
CA LEU A 115 9.10 21.81 -9.14
C LEU A 115 8.84 22.23 -10.59
N GLY A 116 8.04 23.26 -10.76
CA GLY A 116 7.67 23.82 -12.05
C GLY A 116 7.90 25.33 -12.09
N LEU A 117 8.41 25.80 -13.23
CA LEU A 117 8.52 27.21 -13.57
C LEU A 117 7.77 27.46 -14.88
N LYS A 118 6.94 28.49 -14.90
CA LYS A 118 6.27 28.96 -16.12
C LYS A 118 6.49 30.46 -16.27
N LEU A 119 7.14 30.85 -17.36
CA LEU A 119 7.24 32.24 -17.80
C LEU A 119 6.07 32.55 -18.75
N SER A 120 5.48 33.73 -18.64
CA SER A 120 4.44 34.23 -19.54
C SER A 120 4.70 35.71 -19.84
N PHE A 121 4.50 36.12 -21.08
CA PHE A 121 4.84 37.45 -21.62
C PHE A 121 3.78 37.91 -22.63
#